data_AF-A0A926YKL5-F1
#
_entry.id   AF-A0A926YKL5-F1
#
_cell.length_a   1.000
_cell.length_b   1.000
_cell.length_c   1.000
_cell.angle_alpha   90.00
_cell.angle_beta   90.00
_cell.angle_gamma   90.00
#
_symmetry.space_group_name_H-M   'P 1'
#
loop_
_entity.id
_entity.type
_entity.pdbx_description
1 polymer ?
#
loop_
_entity_poly.entity_id
_entity_poly.type
_entity_poly.pdbx_seq_one_letter_code
_entity_poly.pdbx_strand_id
1 'polypeptide(L)'
;MNLPAPQFQATQGPDAFLQLFPQRFDFIYAEHPDPSERPDWKTEDRHSLSDRGVKRSQPTPMDTQPFQNIAADFTRPWFERRGCETIDRNATVVLVRAPLDALVPFLSAQASAVQQDVVGTQVEIQGSFVFTYQLEGHDWSILVEGYVPAFGAPPVLQASHLAALSQHLQQPLIKLLVSDTGSRIGCDLFEQGVLVEYFRGTEGNDTSDSHEYGVQPQRYAITSRPSAAALENLNHVMPGIDPNSLVLEQTAYFWSSRRQVTAKTMGNIWQFPNQLLRDYKTYDPALDDRYFLGGYNILQRGERYRVQNPGCGLRLPPDQMGRRGTVTAVPPLVRVDYFCFGH
;
A
#
# COMPACT_ATOMS: atom_id res chain seq x y z
N MET A 1 -5.49 38.24 49.42
CA MET A 1 -4.03 38.01 49.32
C MET A 1 -3.65 38.08 47.86
N ASN A 2 -2.90 39.10 47.44
CA ASN A 2 -2.43 39.24 46.05
C ASN A 2 -1.21 38.33 45.86
N LEU A 3 -1.36 37.27 45.07
CA LEU A 3 -0.22 36.48 44.62
C LEU A 3 0.44 37.21 43.44
N PRO A 4 1.78 37.31 43.41
CA PRO A 4 2.48 37.94 42.30
C PRO A 4 2.25 37.16 40.99
N ALA A 5 2.16 37.88 39.88
CA ALA A 5 2.03 37.27 38.56
C ALA A 5 3.25 36.35 38.27
N PRO A 6 3.03 35.16 37.71
CA PRO A 6 4.12 34.24 37.40
C PRO A 6 5.08 34.88 36.40
N GLN A 7 6.38 34.80 36.68
CA GLN A 7 7.42 35.22 35.75
C GLN A 7 7.78 34.05 34.84
N PHE A 8 7.59 34.22 33.53
CA PHE A 8 8.04 33.26 32.52
C PHE A 8 9.43 33.65 32.02
N GLN A 9 10.36 32.70 31.98
CA GLN A 9 11.65 32.87 31.30
C GLN A 9 11.54 32.35 29.87
N ALA A 10 11.80 33.22 28.89
CA ALA A 10 12.01 32.79 27.52
C ALA A 10 13.39 32.11 27.41
N THR A 11 13.43 30.89 26.92
CA THR A 11 14.68 30.19 26.61
C THR A 11 14.98 30.32 25.12
N GLN A 12 16.17 30.81 24.78
CA GLN A 12 16.72 30.69 23.43
C GLN A 12 17.39 29.31 23.30
N GLY A 13 16.68 28.36 22.70
CA GLY A 13 17.24 27.06 22.33
C GLY A 13 17.88 27.11 20.92
N PRO A 14 18.83 26.21 20.61
CA PRO A 14 19.39 26.09 19.27
C PRO A 14 18.31 25.77 18.23
N ASP A 15 18.52 26.28 17.02
CA ASP A 15 17.63 26.35 15.83
C ASP A 15 16.99 25.00 15.37
N ALA A 16 17.25 23.89 16.06
CA ALA A 16 16.80 22.54 15.70
C ALA A 16 15.26 22.40 15.69
N PHE A 17 14.55 23.08 16.59
CA PHE A 17 13.08 23.09 16.59
C PHE A 17 12.52 23.82 15.36
N LEU A 18 13.18 24.89 14.91
CA LEU A 18 12.78 25.67 13.74
C LEU A 18 13.17 25.02 12.41
N GLN A 19 14.06 24.02 12.42
CA GLN A 19 14.38 23.21 11.24
C GLN A 19 13.28 22.21 10.88
N LEU A 20 12.30 21.98 11.78
CA LEU A 20 11.13 21.15 11.51
C LEU A 20 10.12 21.82 10.55
N PHE A 21 10.26 23.12 10.29
CA PHE A 21 9.38 23.91 9.42
C PHE A 21 10.15 24.47 8.21
N PRO A 22 10.30 23.69 7.12
CA PRO A 22 11.17 24.05 6.00
C PRO A 22 10.66 25.22 5.13
N GLN A 23 9.38 25.60 5.27
CA GLN A 23 8.78 26.77 4.61
C GLN A 23 8.43 27.79 5.71
N ARG A 24 9.25 28.83 5.87
CA ARG A 24 9.21 29.81 6.98
C ARG A 24 8.19 30.95 6.78
N PHE A 25 6.99 30.64 6.31
CA PHE A 25 5.97 31.67 6.04
C PHE A 25 4.75 31.60 6.95
N ASP A 26 4.60 30.54 7.75
CA ASP A 26 3.47 30.39 8.65
C ASP A 26 3.96 30.26 10.09
N PHE A 27 3.50 31.13 10.98
CA PHE A 27 3.51 30.86 12.41
C PHE A 27 2.07 30.82 12.94
N ILE A 28 1.84 29.89 13.86
CA ILE A 28 0.57 29.74 14.55
C ILE A 28 0.63 30.61 15.80
N TYR A 29 -0.33 31.49 15.97
CA TYR A 29 -0.44 32.31 17.18
C TYR A 29 -1.86 32.24 17.71
N ALA A 30 -2.00 32.39 19.03
CA ALA A 30 -3.27 32.64 19.68
C ALA A 30 -3.03 33.77 20.67
N GLU A 31 -3.98 34.68 20.82
CA GLU A 31 -3.99 35.57 21.98
C GLU A 31 -4.16 34.72 23.24
N HIS A 32 -3.55 35.14 24.36
CA HIS A 32 -3.59 34.35 25.58
C HIS A 32 -5.04 34.21 26.05
N PRO A 33 -5.63 33.00 26.04
CA PRO A 33 -7.03 32.84 26.42
C PRO A 33 -7.17 33.01 27.94
N ASP A 34 -8.38 33.34 28.38
CA ASP A 34 -8.71 33.27 29.80
C ASP A 34 -8.63 31.81 30.29
N PRO A 35 -8.39 31.55 31.59
CA PRO A 35 -8.09 30.21 32.11
C PRO A 35 -9.16 29.12 31.86
N SER A 36 -10.39 29.52 31.52
CA SER A 36 -11.51 28.61 31.20
C SER A 36 -11.79 28.47 29.70
N GLU A 37 -11.05 29.18 28.85
CA GLU A 37 -11.26 29.18 27.41
C GLU A 37 -10.16 28.43 26.67
N ARG A 38 -10.52 27.89 25.51
CA ARG A 38 -9.55 27.23 24.64
C ARG A 38 -8.88 28.30 23.76
N PRO A 39 -7.55 28.24 23.56
CA PRO A 39 -6.86 29.18 22.68
C PRO A 39 -7.41 29.06 21.25
N ASP A 40 -7.77 30.21 20.68
CA ASP A 40 -8.20 30.35 19.29
C ASP A 40 -6.98 30.49 18.38
N TRP A 41 -6.48 29.35 17.91
CA TRP A 41 -5.27 29.29 17.09
C TRP A 41 -5.52 29.85 15.69
N LYS A 42 -4.72 30.84 15.31
CA LYS A 42 -4.76 31.52 14.01
C LYS A 42 -3.43 31.34 13.30
N THR A 43 -3.48 31.31 11.98
CA THR A 43 -2.30 31.37 11.10
C THR A 43 -2.16 32.79 10.55
N GLU A 44 -0.97 33.38 10.67
CA GLU A 44 -0.65 34.74 10.20
C GLU A 44 0.46 34.67 9.14
N ASP A 45 0.20 35.25 7.96
CA ASP A 45 1.11 35.26 6.80
C ASP A 45 1.68 36.66 6.48
N ARG A 46 1.30 37.68 7.27
CA ARG A 46 1.57 39.11 6.99
C ARG A 46 3.03 39.55 7.20
N HIS A 47 3.86 38.78 7.91
CA HIS A 47 5.25 39.15 8.19
C HIS A 47 6.23 38.19 7.49
N SER A 48 6.75 38.63 6.35
CA SER A 48 7.89 37.98 5.69
C SER A 48 9.11 37.97 6.62
N LEU A 49 9.58 36.79 7.01
CA LEU A 49 10.83 36.62 7.77
C LEU A 49 12.11 36.89 6.93
N SER A 50 11.98 37.58 5.78
CA SER A 50 13.08 37.94 4.87
C SER A 50 14.17 38.82 5.49
N ASP A 51 13.88 39.47 6.62
CA ASP A 51 14.76 40.51 7.19
C ASP A 51 15.83 39.96 8.15
N ARG A 52 15.80 38.66 8.46
CA ARG A 52 16.95 38.00 9.08
C ARG A 52 17.90 37.59 7.96
N GLY A 53 19.04 38.26 7.85
CA GLY A 53 20.14 38.02 6.89
C GLY A 53 20.81 36.63 6.99
N VAL A 54 20.04 35.57 7.18
CA VAL A 54 20.44 34.20 6.93
C VAL A 54 20.65 34.11 5.42
N LYS A 55 21.91 34.11 5.00
CA LYS A 55 22.28 33.76 3.62
C LYS A 55 21.56 32.47 3.27
N ARG A 56 20.56 32.53 2.39
CA ARG A 56 20.08 31.34 1.69
C ARG A 56 21.31 30.76 1.02
N SER A 57 21.81 29.64 1.51
CA SER A 57 22.61 28.75 0.68
C SER A 57 21.78 28.55 -0.58
N GLN A 58 22.33 28.94 -1.74
CA GLN A 58 21.69 28.59 -3.00
C GLN A 58 21.49 27.08 -2.95
N PRO A 59 20.26 26.57 -3.11
CA PRO A 59 20.05 25.13 -3.14
C PRO A 59 20.94 24.60 -4.26
N THR A 60 21.90 23.76 -3.89
CA THR A 60 22.70 23.02 -4.87
C THR A 60 21.72 22.38 -5.85
N PRO A 61 21.88 22.54 -7.18
CA PRO A 61 20.98 21.92 -8.14
C PRO A 61 20.84 20.44 -7.79
N MET A 62 19.64 20.02 -7.39
CA MET A 62 19.39 18.60 -7.17
C MET A 62 19.62 17.88 -8.49
N ASP A 63 20.39 16.80 -8.45
CA ASP A 63 20.47 15.89 -9.57
C ASP A 63 19.08 15.31 -9.84
N THR A 64 18.48 15.67 -10.97
CA THR A 64 17.14 15.22 -11.35
C THR A 64 17.15 13.84 -12.01
N GLN A 65 18.33 13.31 -12.38
CA GLN A 65 18.45 12.06 -13.13
C GLN A 65 17.83 10.85 -12.40
N PRO A 66 18.00 10.66 -11.07
CA PRO A 66 17.35 9.56 -10.36
C PRO A 66 15.83 9.61 -10.47
N PHE A 67 15.23 10.80 -10.40
CA PHE A 67 13.78 10.96 -10.46
C PHE A 67 13.23 10.77 -11.87
N GLN A 68 14.01 11.08 -12.91
CA GLN A 68 13.66 10.73 -14.28
C GLN A 68 13.63 9.21 -14.48
N ASN A 69 14.59 8.49 -13.91
CA ASN A 69 14.64 7.03 -13.98
C ASN A 69 13.45 6.40 -13.23
N ILE A 70 13.10 6.92 -12.05
CA ILE A 70 11.92 6.46 -11.30
C ILE A 70 10.64 6.75 -12.09
N ALA A 71 10.51 7.94 -12.68
CA ALA A 71 9.33 8.29 -13.49
C ALA A 71 9.20 7.39 -14.73
N ALA A 72 10.32 7.11 -15.42
CA ALA A 72 10.36 6.20 -16.57
C ALA A 72 9.98 4.76 -16.17
N ASP A 73 10.54 4.26 -15.06
CA ASP A 73 10.18 2.94 -14.54
C ASP A 73 8.71 2.88 -14.12
N PHE A 74 8.20 3.90 -13.43
CA PHE A 74 6.80 4.00 -13.03
C PHE A 74 5.82 4.06 -14.21
N THR A 75 6.26 4.56 -15.37
CA THR A 75 5.45 4.67 -16.59
C THR A 75 5.74 3.58 -17.61
N ARG A 76 6.59 2.60 -17.29
CA ARG A 76 6.90 1.48 -18.19
C ARG A 76 5.62 0.73 -18.60
N PRO A 77 5.56 0.15 -19.80
CA PRO A 77 4.34 -0.51 -20.28
C PRO A 77 3.82 -1.57 -19.30
N TRP A 78 2.51 -1.58 -19.05
CA TRP A 78 1.90 -2.46 -18.05
C TRP A 78 2.09 -3.94 -18.38
N PHE A 79 2.07 -4.33 -19.66
CA PHE A 79 2.28 -5.71 -20.10
C PHE A 79 3.68 -6.27 -19.78
N GLU A 80 4.67 -5.42 -19.50
CA GLU A 80 6.04 -5.80 -19.14
C GLU A 80 6.23 -6.00 -17.62
N ARG A 81 5.30 -5.51 -16.79
CA ARG A 81 5.45 -5.50 -15.33
C ARG A 81 5.20 -6.88 -14.73
N ARG A 82 6.00 -7.29 -13.76
CA ARG A 82 5.91 -8.57 -13.03
C ARG A 82 6.34 -8.39 -11.58
N GLY A 83 5.83 -9.23 -10.69
CA GLY A 83 6.11 -9.08 -9.25
C GLY A 83 5.08 -8.19 -8.54
N CYS A 84 5.49 -7.58 -7.44
CA CYS A 84 4.68 -6.59 -6.72
C CYS A 84 5.06 -5.18 -7.18
N GLU A 85 4.10 -4.35 -7.56
CA GLU A 85 4.37 -2.95 -7.92
C GLU A 85 4.72 -2.09 -6.70
N THR A 86 3.98 -2.26 -5.61
CA THR A 86 4.23 -1.57 -4.35
C THR A 86 3.72 -2.40 -3.18
N ILE A 87 4.30 -2.15 -2.01
CA ILE A 87 3.85 -2.70 -0.73
C ILE A 87 3.06 -1.67 0.10
N ASP A 88 2.92 -0.44 -0.40
CA ASP A 88 2.30 0.70 0.27
C ASP A 88 0.76 0.63 0.17
N ARG A 89 0.17 -0.42 0.76
CA ARG A 89 -1.29 -0.61 0.83
C ARG A 89 -1.69 -1.59 1.92
N ASN A 90 -2.97 -1.53 2.28
CA ASN A 90 -3.64 -2.49 3.16
C ASN A 90 -4.74 -3.24 2.40
N ALA A 91 -4.35 -4.21 1.58
CA ALA A 91 -5.28 -4.91 0.71
C ALA A 91 -4.96 -6.40 0.60
N THR A 92 -6.00 -7.18 0.29
CA THR A 92 -5.86 -8.55 -0.19
C THR A 92 -6.36 -8.60 -1.61
N VAL A 93 -5.56 -9.19 -2.51
CA VAL A 93 -5.92 -9.42 -3.90
C VAL A 93 -5.79 -10.91 -4.21
N VAL A 94 -6.58 -11.38 -5.17
CA VAL A 94 -6.49 -12.74 -5.67
C VAL A 94 -6.19 -12.70 -7.16
N LEU A 95 -5.09 -13.33 -7.55
CA LEU A 95 -4.65 -13.46 -8.93
C LEU A 95 -5.07 -14.84 -9.43
N VAL A 96 -5.84 -14.89 -10.52
CA VAL A 96 -6.33 -16.14 -11.10
C VAL A 96 -5.87 -16.22 -12.55
N ARG A 97 -5.22 -17.33 -12.92
CA ARG A 97 -4.74 -17.53 -14.30
C ARG A 97 -5.88 -18.00 -15.22
N ALA A 98 -6.84 -17.13 -15.44
CA ALA A 98 -7.99 -17.36 -16.30
C ALA A 98 -8.52 -16.03 -16.86
N PRO A 99 -9.17 -16.03 -18.03
CA PRO A 99 -9.87 -14.84 -18.53
C PRO A 99 -11.10 -14.55 -17.66
N LEU A 100 -11.56 -13.29 -17.65
CA LEU A 100 -12.71 -12.86 -16.86
C LEU A 100 -13.98 -13.68 -17.13
N ASP A 101 -14.23 -14.05 -18.39
CA ASP A 101 -15.40 -14.85 -18.77
C ASP A 101 -15.46 -16.22 -18.09
N ALA A 102 -14.32 -16.80 -17.73
CA ALA A 102 -14.27 -18.06 -16.99
C ALA A 102 -14.60 -17.87 -15.50
N LEU A 103 -14.44 -16.65 -14.95
CA LEU A 103 -14.73 -16.35 -13.55
C LEU A 103 -16.23 -16.09 -13.31
N VAL A 104 -16.90 -15.50 -14.30
CA VAL A 104 -18.28 -15.00 -14.17
C VAL A 104 -19.23 -16.11 -13.70
N PRO A 105 -19.31 -17.31 -14.32
CA PRO A 105 -20.25 -18.34 -13.86
C PRO A 105 -20.03 -18.76 -12.40
N PHE A 106 -18.77 -18.83 -11.96
CA PHE A 106 -18.44 -19.24 -10.60
C PHE A 106 -18.83 -18.18 -9.57
N LEU A 107 -18.50 -16.92 -9.83
CA LEU A 107 -18.80 -15.82 -8.90
C LEU A 107 -20.29 -15.47 -8.90
N SER A 108 -20.94 -15.46 -10.06
CA SER A 108 -22.38 -15.19 -10.19
C SER A 108 -23.24 -16.22 -9.47
N ALA A 109 -22.77 -17.46 -9.29
CA ALA A 109 -23.52 -18.48 -8.56
C ALA A 109 -23.74 -18.13 -7.06
N GLN A 110 -22.92 -17.24 -6.50
CA GLN A 110 -22.99 -16.82 -5.09
C GLN A 110 -23.34 -15.33 -4.92
N ALA A 111 -23.24 -14.54 -5.99
CA ALA A 111 -23.52 -13.11 -5.95
C ALA A 111 -25.04 -12.82 -5.95
N SER A 112 -25.46 -11.83 -5.18
CA SER A 112 -26.85 -11.31 -5.19
C SER A 112 -27.10 -10.37 -6.38
N ALA A 113 -26.06 -9.72 -6.89
CA ALA A 113 -26.10 -8.90 -8.09
C ALA A 113 -24.77 -8.95 -8.85
N VAL A 114 -24.84 -8.84 -10.18
CA VAL A 114 -23.67 -8.88 -11.06
C VAL A 114 -23.83 -7.78 -12.11
N GLN A 115 -22.75 -7.04 -12.34
CA GLN A 115 -22.65 -6.06 -13.42
C GLN A 115 -21.31 -6.24 -14.11
N GLN A 116 -21.31 -6.39 -15.43
CA GLN A 116 -20.08 -6.54 -16.22
C GLN A 116 -19.74 -5.23 -16.91
N ASP A 117 -18.45 -5.02 -17.18
CA ASP A 117 -17.92 -3.83 -17.85
C ASP A 117 -18.39 -2.51 -17.21
N VAL A 118 -18.15 -2.37 -15.91
CA VAL A 118 -18.71 -1.28 -15.10
C VAL A 118 -17.92 0.02 -15.17
N VAL A 119 -16.80 0.09 -15.91
CA VAL A 119 -16.02 1.34 -15.98
C VAL A 119 -16.87 2.47 -16.58
N GLY A 120 -17.02 3.56 -15.82
CA GLY A 120 -17.83 4.71 -16.20
C GLY A 120 -19.31 4.62 -15.80
N THR A 121 -19.77 3.47 -15.29
CA THR A 121 -21.13 3.26 -14.77
C THR A 121 -21.19 3.48 -13.25
N GLN A 122 -22.39 3.40 -12.67
CA GLN A 122 -22.58 3.44 -11.22
C GLN A 122 -22.87 2.05 -10.66
N VAL A 123 -22.22 1.71 -9.56
CA VAL A 123 -22.52 0.53 -8.75
C VAL A 123 -23.02 0.94 -7.38
N GLU A 124 -23.93 0.15 -6.81
CA GLU A 124 -24.48 0.38 -5.48
C GLU A 124 -23.82 -0.59 -4.49
N ILE A 125 -23.27 -0.07 -3.39
CA ILE A 125 -22.62 -0.88 -2.36
C ILE A 125 -23.67 -1.32 -1.35
N GLN A 126 -24.15 -2.56 -1.45
CA GLN A 126 -25.17 -3.09 -0.53
C GLN A 126 -24.59 -3.95 0.60
N GLY A 127 -23.39 -4.52 0.41
CA GLY A 127 -22.74 -5.43 1.33
C GLY A 127 -21.27 -5.63 0.97
N SER A 128 -20.77 -6.84 1.16
CA SER A 128 -19.45 -7.22 0.63
C SER A 128 -19.53 -7.27 -0.89
N PHE A 129 -18.44 -6.91 -1.57
CA PHE A 129 -18.40 -6.96 -3.02
C PHE A 129 -17.02 -7.36 -3.52
N VAL A 130 -16.96 -7.80 -4.77
CA VAL A 130 -15.72 -8.11 -5.45
C VAL A 130 -15.72 -7.38 -6.79
N PHE A 131 -14.66 -6.62 -7.06
CA PHE A 131 -14.33 -6.24 -8.42
C PHE A 131 -13.44 -7.31 -9.03
N THR A 132 -13.68 -7.67 -10.28
CA THR A 132 -12.76 -8.49 -11.07
C THR A 132 -12.32 -7.72 -12.29
N TYR A 133 -11.03 -7.72 -12.58
CA TYR A 133 -10.50 -7.05 -13.76
C TYR A 133 -9.30 -7.80 -14.34
N GLN A 134 -8.97 -7.50 -15.58
CA GLN A 134 -7.80 -8.04 -16.26
C GLN A 134 -7.06 -6.91 -16.97
N LEU A 135 -5.74 -6.89 -16.84
CA LEU A 135 -4.88 -5.93 -17.53
C LEU A 135 -4.62 -6.40 -18.96
N GLU A 136 -4.58 -5.47 -19.91
CA GLU A 136 -4.20 -5.81 -21.28
C GLU A 136 -2.77 -6.40 -21.32
N GLY A 137 -2.61 -7.49 -22.07
CA GLY A 137 -1.33 -8.20 -22.18
C GLY A 137 -0.99 -9.14 -21.01
N HIS A 138 -1.91 -9.35 -20.06
CA HIS A 138 -1.74 -10.29 -18.96
C HIS A 138 -2.75 -11.44 -19.01
N ASP A 139 -2.28 -12.66 -18.77
CA ASP A 139 -3.12 -13.88 -18.71
C ASP A 139 -3.82 -14.09 -17.35
N TRP A 140 -3.65 -13.13 -16.44
CA TRP A 140 -4.14 -13.20 -15.08
C TRP A 140 -5.27 -12.18 -14.86
N SER A 141 -6.41 -12.67 -14.40
CA SER A 141 -7.47 -11.86 -13.84
C SER A 141 -7.20 -11.60 -12.36
N ILE A 142 -7.66 -10.46 -11.86
CA ILE A 142 -7.44 -9.99 -10.50
C ILE A 142 -8.78 -9.76 -9.85
N LEU A 143 -8.99 -10.34 -8.67
CA LEU A 143 -10.15 -10.14 -7.84
C LEU A 143 -9.72 -9.28 -6.64
N VAL A 144 -10.45 -8.20 -6.40
CA VAL A 144 -10.23 -7.32 -5.25
C VAL A 144 -11.52 -7.25 -4.46
N GLU A 145 -11.42 -7.68 -3.21
CA GLU A 145 -12.55 -7.69 -2.30
C GLU A 145 -12.69 -6.31 -1.65
N GLY A 146 -13.87 -5.73 -1.79
CA GLY A 146 -14.27 -4.55 -1.05
C GLY A 146 -15.01 -4.96 0.20
N TYR A 147 -14.49 -4.50 1.35
CA TYR A 147 -15.06 -4.78 2.66
C TYR A 147 -15.52 -3.49 3.33
N VAL A 148 -16.73 -3.52 3.89
CA VAL A 148 -17.23 -2.45 4.76
C VAL A 148 -17.23 -2.97 6.20
N PRO A 149 -16.24 -2.59 7.04
CA PRO A 149 -16.04 -3.14 8.38
C PRO A 149 -17.22 -3.05 9.33
N ALA A 150 -18.13 -2.10 9.10
CA ALA A 150 -19.29 -1.88 9.93
C ALA A 150 -20.26 -3.09 10.01
N PHE A 151 -20.13 -4.08 9.12
CA PHE A 151 -21.16 -5.12 8.97
C PHE A 151 -20.78 -6.50 9.50
N GLY A 152 -19.53 -6.71 9.97
CA GLY A 152 -19.11 -8.01 10.52
C GLY A 152 -19.27 -9.19 9.54
N ALA A 153 -19.50 -8.91 8.26
CA ALA A 153 -19.66 -9.93 7.24
C ALA A 153 -18.33 -10.67 7.07
N PRO A 154 -18.35 -11.99 6.94
CA PRO A 154 -17.14 -12.73 6.66
C PRO A 154 -16.59 -12.32 5.28
N PRO A 155 -15.27 -12.42 5.06
CA PRO A 155 -14.70 -12.21 3.74
C PRO A 155 -15.35 -13.14 2.71
N VAL A 156 -15.54 -12.66 1.48
CA VAL A 156 -16.06 -13.42 0.35
C VAL A 156 -14.99 -14.37 -0.17
N LEU A 157 -13.73 -13.93 -0.25
CA LEU A 157 -12.62 -14.67 -0.83
C LEU A 157 -11.89 -15.53 0.23
N GLN A 158 -12.66 -16.39 0.90
CA GLN A 158 -12.14 -17.37 1.85
C GLN A 158 -11.40 -18.51 1.15
N ALA A 159 -10.49 -19.15 1.85
CA ALA A 159 -9.66 -20.20 1.25
C ALA A 159 -10.43 -21.42 0.72
N SER A 160 -11.53 -21.81 1.35
CA SER A 160 -12.39 -22.88 0.80
C SER A 160 -12.96 -22.48 -0.56
N HIS A 161 -13.37 -21.22 -0.73
CA HIS A 161 -13.82 -20.68 -2.01
C HIS A 161 -12.67 -20.59 -3.02
N LEU A 162 -11.48 -20.17 -2.59
CA LEU A 162 -10.31 -20.09 -3.47
C LEU A 162 -9.83 -21.46 -3.95
N ALA A 163 -9.84 -22.46 -3.07
CA ALA A 163 -9.62 -23.86 -3.43
C ALA A 163 -10.66 -24.35 -4.43
N ALA A 164 -11.96 -24.14 -4.15
CA ALA A 164 -13.03 -24.51 -5.08
C ALA A 164 -12.90 -23.81 -6.44
N LEU A 165 -12.51 -22.54 -6.47
CA LEU A 165 -12.28 -21.77 -7.70
C LEU A 165 -11.10 -22.33 -8.50
N SER A 166 -9.95 -22.58 -7.84
CA SER A 166 -8.79 -23.19 -8.49
C SER A 166 -9.11 -24.59 -9.04
N GLN A 167 -9.89 -25.39 -8.32
CA GLN A 167 -10.37 -26.70 -8.77
C GLN A 167 -11.32 -26.57 -9.97
N HIS A 168 -12.28 -25.64 -9.92
CA HIS A 168 -13.24 -25.43 -11.00
C HIS A 168 -12.54 -25.05 -12.31
N LEU A 169 -11.57 -24.14 -12.23
CA LEU A 169 -10.85 -23.64 -13.40
C LEU A 169 -9.72 -24.56 -13.86
N GLN A 170 -9.26 -25.49 -13.02
CA GLN A 170 -8.04 -26.27 -13.25
C GLN A 170 -6.81 -25.38 -13.51
N GLN A 171 -6.74 -24.23 -12.82
CA GLN A 171 -5.70 -23.21 -12.98
C GLN A 171 -5.11 -22.81 -11.63
N PRO A 172 -3.86 -22.31 -11.61
CA PRO A 172 -3.26 -21.76 -10.41
C PRO A 172 -3.94 -20.47 -9.99
N LEU A 173 -4.03 -20.27 -8.68
CA LEU A 173 -4.57 -19.09 -8.04
C LEU A 173 -3.62 -18.65 -6.92
N ILE A 174 -3.34 -17.35 -6.85
CA ILE A 174 -2.47 -16.76 -5.82
C ILE A 174 -3.28 -15.73 -5.05
N LYS A 175 -3.49 -15.95 -3.75
CA LYS A 175 -3.96 -14.91 -2.83
C LYS A 175 -2.75 -14.16 -2.30
N LEU A 176 -2.72 -12.84 -2.49
CA LEU A 176 -1.68 -11.96 -1.97
C LEU A 176 -2.28 -11.00 -0.95
N LEU A 177 -1.70 -10.96 0.24
CA LEU A 177 -2.03 -10.01 1.29
C LEU A 177 -0.87 -9.05 1.47
N VAL A 178 -1.15 -7.75 1.53
CA VAL A 178 -0.17 -6.70 1.84
C VAL A 178 -0.78 -5.76 2.87
N SER A 179 -0.01 -5.40 3.89
CA SER A 179 -0.35 -4.37 4.88
C SER A 179 0.90 -3.58 5.19
N ASP A 180 1.01 -2.38 4.64
CA ASP A 180 2.05 -1.41 4.99
C ASP A 180 1.95 -1.01 6.47
N THR A 181 0.74 -0.71 6.95
CA THR A 181 0.51 -0.25 8.32
C THR A 181 0.79 -1.36 9.34
N GLY A 182 0.58 -2.62 8.93
CA GLY A 182 0.90 -3.79 9.74
C GLY A 182 2.28 -4.39 9.45
N SER A 183 3.08 -3.75 8.59
CA SER A 183 4.37 -4.27 8.08
C SER A 183 4.34 -5.77 7.76
N ARG A 184 3.32 -6.23 7.02
CA ARG A 184 3.11 -7.66 6.75
C ARG A 184 2.77 -7.95 5.30
N ILE A 185 3.15 -9.14 4.86
CA ILE A 185 2.85 -9.67 3.54
C ILE A 185 2.54 -11.16 3.64
N GLY A 186 1.63 -11.64 2.81
CA GLY A 186 1.23 -13.03 2.80
C GLY A 186 0.95 -13.52 1.39
N CYS A 187 1.20 -14.80 1.14
CA CYS A 187 0.87 -15.43 -0.11
C CYS A 187 0.32 -16.85 0.12
N ASP A 188 -0.80 -17.18 -0.52
CA ASP A 188 -1.34 -18.53 -0.59
C ASP A 188 -1.45 -18.95 -2.06
N LEU A 189 -0.79 -20.04 -2.44
CA LEU A 189 -0.87 -20.60 -3.79
C LEU A 189 -1.75 -21.84 -3.77
N PHE A 190 -2.83 -21.80 -4.54
CA PHE A 190 -3.71 -22.94 -4.77
C PHE A 190 -3.55 -23.46 -6.19
N GLU A 191 -3.51 -24.78 -6.35
CA GLU A 191 -3.57 -25.42 -7.65
C GLU A 191 -4.50 -26.63 -7.60
N GLN A 192 -5.45 -26.68 -8.54
CA GLN A 192 -6.45 -27.76 -8.63
C GLN A 192 -7.20 -27.99 -7.31
N GLY A 193 -7.41 -26.92 -6.54
CA GLY A 193 -8.08 -26.94 -5.24
C GLY A 193 -7.24 -27.38 -4.06
N VAL A 194 -5.94 -27.55 -4.23
CA VAL A 194 -5.01 -27.90 -3.15
C VAL A 194 -4.12 -26.71 -2.84
N LEU A 195 -3.94 -26.41 -1.55
CA LEU A 195 -2.91 -25.46 -1.11
C LEU A 195 -1.54 -26.05 -1.39
N VAL A 196 -0.77 -25.39 -2.25
CA VAL A 196 0.57 -25.83 -2.66
C VAL A 196 1.64 -25.13 -1.83
N GLU A 197 1.45 -23.83 -1.57
CA GLU A 197 2.36 -23.00 -0.77
C GLU A 197 1.61 -22.01 0.09
N TYR A 198 2.22 -21.72 1.22
CA TYR A 198 1.75 -20.78 2.22
C TYR A 198 2.94 -19.96 2.71
N PHE A 199 2.76 -18.65 2.73
CA PHE A 199 3.74 -17.71 3.23
C PHE A 199 3.07 -16.60 4.04
N ARG A 200 3.61 -16.27 5.21
CA ARG A 200 3.32 -15.03 5.94
C ARG A 200 4.64 -14.45 6.41
N GLY A 201 4.80 -13.14 6.25
CA GLY A 201 5.96 -12.41 6.73
C GLY A 201 5.53 -11.13 7.42
N THR A 202 6.22 -10.79 8.50
CA THR A 202 6.00 -9.59 9.31
C THR A 202 7.34 -8.97 9.68
N GLU A 203 7.40 -7.64 9.72
CA GLU A 203 8.50 -6.95 10.37
C GLU A 203 8.30 -7.00 11.89
N GLY A 204 9.37 -7.33 12.62
CA GLY A 204 9.35 -7.59 14.05
C GLY A 204 9.16 -9.06 14.43
N ASN A 205 9.03 -9.28 15.74
CA ASN A 205 8.72 -10.59 16.32
C ASN A 205 7.20 -10.74 16.41
N ASP A 206 6.63 -11.31 15.36
CA ASP A 206 5.28 -11.87 15.46
C ASP A 206 5.39 -13.29 16.05
N THR A 207 4.60 -13.54 17.09
CA THR A 207 4.49 -14.86 17.74
C THR A 207 3.15 -15.52 17.42
N SER A 208 2.34 -14.94 16.54
CA SER A 208 1.08 -15.54 16.11
C SER A 208 1.36 -16.71 15.18
N ASP A 209 1.36 -17.91 15.77
CA ASP A 209 1.39 -19.15 15.01
C ASP A 209 0.01 -19.38 14.37
N SER A 210 -0.20 -18.85 13.17
CA SER A 210 -1.41 -19.18 12.41
C SER A 210 -1.23 -20.53 11.73
N HIS A 211 -1.87 -21.56 12.28
CA HIS A 211 -2.08 -22.86 11.63
C HIS A 211 -3.20 -22.77 10.58
N GLU A 212 -3.16 -21.73 9.76
CA GLU A 212 -4.12 -21.55 8.67
C GLU A 212 -4.03 -22.78 7.76
N TYR A 213 -5.18 -23.30 7.34
CA TYR A 213 -5.27 -24.47 6.44
C TYR A 213 -4.80 -25.81 7.00
N GLY A 214 -4.54 -25.92 8.31
CA GLY A 214 -4.08 -27.16 8.93
C GLY A 214 -2.66 -27.58 8.52
N VAL A 215 -1.90 -26.67 7.91
CA VAL A 215 -0.46 -26.88 7.64
C VAL A 215 0.37 -26.44 8.84
N GLN A 216 1.59 -26.98 8.95
CA GLN A 216 2.58 -26.58 9.94
C GLN A 216 3.69 -25.80 9.24
N PRO A 217 3.59 -24.47 9.15
CA PRO A 217 4.64 -23.67 8.55
C PRO A 217 5.90 -23.66 9.42
N GLN A 218 7.05 -23.72 8.77
CA GLN A 218 8.34 -23.50 9.41
C GLN A 218 8.52 -22.00 9.67
N ARG A 219 8.90 -21.65 10.89
CA ARG A 219 9.27 -20.29 11.27
C ARG A 219 10.72 -19.99 10.91
N TYR A 220 10.95 -18.81 10.35
CA TYR A 220 12.26 -18.26 10.01
C TYR A 220 12.43 -16.91 10.68
N ALA A 221 13.52 -16.73 11.42
CA ALA A 221 14.01 -15.42 11.83
C ALA A 221 14.92 -14.89 10.73
N ILE A 222 14.57 -13.74 10.15
CA ILE A 222 15.28 -13.12 9.05
C ILE A 222 15.82 -11.80 9.54
N THR A 223 17.12 -11.61 9.40
CA THR A 223 17.76 -10.32 9.66
C THR A 223 18.07 -9.69 8.31
N SER A 224 17.37 -8.61 7.98
CA SER A 224 17.68 -7.85 6.78
C SER A 224 18.53 -6.65 7.15
N ARG A 225 19.68 -6.52 6.48
CA ARG A 225 20.51 -5.33 6.53
C ARG A 225 20.31 -4.55 5.24
N PRO A 226 20.16 -3.21 5.30
CA PRO A 226 20.19 -2.41 4.09
C PRO A 226 21.52 -2.65 3.35
N SER A 227 21.48 -2.61 2.02
CA SER A 227 22.70 -2.70 1.21
C SER A 227 23.61 -1.50 1.49
N ALA A 228 24.90 -1.61 1.18
CA ALA A 228 25.85 -0.49 1.34
C ALA A 228 25.37 0.78 0.61
N ALA A 229 24.82 0.62 -0.60
CA ALA A 229 24.24 1.73 -1.37
C ALA A 229 23.00 2.33 -0.69
N ALA A 230 22.14 1.50 -0.09
CA ALA A 230 20.99 2.00 0.67
C ALA A 230 21.42 2.75 1.94
N LEU A 231 22.46 2.28 2.63
CA LEU A 231 23.05 2.98 3.78
C LEU A 231 23.67 4.32 3.39
N GLU A 232 24.35 4.38 2.25
CA GLU A 232 24.92 5.63 1.72
C GLU A 232 23.83 6.65 1.43
N ASN A 233 22.76 6.26 0.74
CA ASN A 233 21.60 7.10 0.49
C ASN A 233 20.91 7.54 1.80
N LEU A 234 20.76 6.64 2.77
CA LEU A 234 20.16 6.96 4.07
C LEU A 234 21.03 7.95 4.86
N ASN A 235 22.35 7.84 4.82
CA ASN A 235 23.25 8.79 5.47
C ASN A 235 23.17 10.19 4.86
N HIS A 236 22.85 10.31 3.58
CA HIS A 236 22.59 11.61 2.95
C HIS A 236 21.28 12.25 3.43
N VAL A 237 20.25 11.44 3.66
CA VAL A 237 18.93 11.92 4.10
C VAL A 237 18.87 12.13 5.62
N MET A 238 19.54 11.25 6.38
CA MET A 238 19.56 11.19 7.84
C MET A 238 20.99 10.99 8.35
N PRO A 239 21.85 12.03 8.28
CA PRO A 239 23.24 11.91 8.69
C PRO A 239 23.37 11.54 10.17
N GLY A 240 24.24 10.55 10.45
CA GLY A 240 24.52 10.09 11.81
C GLY A 240 23.63 8.93 12.28
N ILE A 241 22.82 8.34 11.40
CA ILE A 241 22.08 7.12 11.73
C ILE A 241 23.05 5.94 11.93
N ASP A 242 22.92 5.20 13.03
CA ASP A 242 23.73 3.99 13.26
C ASP A 242 23.26 2.90 12.28
N PRO A 243 24.12 2.39 11.39
CA PRO A 243 23.74 1.31 10.47
C PRO A 243 23.20 0.06 11.19
N ASN A 244 23.60 -0.17 12.44
CA ASN A 244 23.10 -1.30 13.22
C ASN A 244 21.68 -1.10 13.73
N SER A 245 21.22 0.15 13.91
CA SER A 245 19.82 0.42 14.26
C SER A 245 18.86 0.20 13.07
N LEU A 246 19.40 -0.04 11.88
CA LEU A 246 18.65 -0.34 10.65
C LEU A 246 18.56 -1.85 10.37
N VAL A 247 19.08 -2.70 11.26
CA VAL A 247 18.85 -4.15 11.19
C VAL A 247 17.37 -4.38 11.49
N LEU A 248 16.61 -4.72 10.45
CA LEU A 248 15.21 -5.09 10.62
C LEU A 248 15.14 -6.59 10.91
N GLU A 249 14.69 -6.91 12.12
CA GLU A 249 14.23 -8.26 12.45
C GLU A 249 12.91 -8.49 11.74
N GLN A 250 12.80 -9.61 11.04
CA GLN A 250 11.59 -10.02 10.36
C GLN A 250 11.30 -11.48 10.73
N THR A 251 10.03 -11.81 10.87
CA THR A 251 9.58 -13.17 11.06
C THR A 251 8.86 -13.64 9.81
N ALA A 252 9.19 -14.84 9.33
CA ALA A 252 8.45 -15.48 8.26
C ALA A 252 7.98 -16.87 8.66
N TYR A 253 6.76 -17.21 8.24
CA TYR A 253 6.16 -18.52 8.33
C TYR A 253 6.00 -19.05 6.91
N PHE A 254 6.62 -20.17 6.61
CA PHE A 254 6.56 -20.74 5.27
C PHE A 254 6.30 -22.24 5.29
N TRP A 255 5.40 -22.67 4.41
CA TRP A 255 5.14 -24.07 4.09
C TRP A 255 5.02 -24.21 2.58
N SER A 256 5.60 -25.28 2.02
CA SER A 256 5.44 -25.62 0.62
C SER A 256 5.51 -27.13 0.44
N SER A 257 4.63 -27.65 -0.41
CA SER A 257 4.67 -29.04 -0.88
C SER A 257 5.71 -29.28 -1.99
N ARG A 258 6.36 -28.22 -2.50
CA ARG A 258 7.25 -28.26 -3.68
C ARG A 258 8.66 -27.78 -3.39
N ARG A 259 8.78 -26.68 -2.66
CA ARG A 259 10.02 -25.95 -2.47
C ARG A 259 10.53 -26.16 -1.06
N GLN A 260 11.83 -26.40 -0.96
CA GLN A 260 12.56 -26.18 0.28
C GLN A 260 13.19 -24.81 0.20
N VAL A 261 12.78 -23.90 1.08
CA VAL A 261 13.40 -22.59 1.22
C VAL A 261 14.15 -22.53 2.54
N THR A 262 15.13 -21.65 2.61
CA THR A 262 15.87 -21.32 3.83
C THR A 262 15.72 -19.82 4.10
N ALA A 263 15.99 -19.38 5.33
CA ALA A 263 16.04 -17.95 5.64
C ALA A 263 16.98 -17.18 4.68
N LYS A 264 18.12 -17.79 4.33
CA LYS A 264 19.10 -17.20 3.41
C LYS A 264 18.54 -17.02 1.99
N THR A 265 17.82 -18.01 1.46
CA THR A 265 17.26 -17.94 0.10
C THR A 265 16.02 -17.05 0.04
N MET A 266 15.32 -16.85 1.16
CA MET A 266 14.18 -15.94 1.26
C MET A 266 14.63 -14.48 1.22
N GLY A 267 15.79 -14.19 1.81
CA GLY A 267 16.41 -12.86 1.83
C GLY A 267 15.68 -11.90 2.76
N ASN A 268 14.49 -11.43 2.38
CA ASN A 268 13.58 -10.68 3.25
C ASN A 268 12.12 -11.08 2.97
N ILE A 269 11.19 -10.68 3.84
CA ILE A 269 9.78 -11.09 3.74
C ILE A 269 9.09 -10.62 2.45
N TRP A 270 9.58 -9.55 1.83
CA TRP A 270 9.03 -8.94 0.62
C TRP A 270 9.54 -9.62 -0.66
N GLN A 271 10.77 -10.15 -0.63
CA GLN A 271 11.43 -10.75 -1.78
C GLN A 271 10.74 -12.04 -2.21
N PHE A 272 10.31 -12.89 -1.27
CA PHE A 272 9.70 -14.17 -1.60
C PHE A 272 8.38 -14.00 -2.40
N PRO A 273 7.37 -13.24 -1.94
CA PRO A 273 6.16 -13.02 -2.72
C PRO A 273 6.43 -12.38 -4.08
N ASN A 274 7.32 -11.37 -4.14
CA ASN A 274 7.69 -10.74 -5.42
C ASN A 274 8.32 -11.75 -6.39
N GLN A 275 9.22 -12.61 -5.92
CA GLN A 275 9.84 -13.64 -6.77
C GLN A 275 8.81 -14.70 -7.19
N LEU A 276 7.92 -15.13 -6.30
CA LEU A 276 6.85 -16.07 -6.63
C LEU A 276 5.96 -15.54 -7.76
N LEU A 277 5.53 -14.28 -7.67
CA LEU A 277 4.73 -13.66 -8.74
C LEU A 277 5.51 -13.61 -10.08
N ARG A 278 6.82 -13.36 -10.04
CA ARG A 278 7.68 -13.38 -11.23
C ARG A 278 7.83 -14.77 -11.83
N ASP A 279 8.00 -15.80 -11.01
CA ASP A 279 8.08 -17.20 -11.44
C ASP A 279 6.80 -17.62 -12.19
N TYR A 280 5.65 -17.16 -11.71
CA TYR A 280 4.34 -17.39 -12.32
C TYR A 280 4.01 -16.41 -13.45
N LYS A 281 4.94 -15.51 -13.80
CA LYS A 281 4.78 -14.44 -14.79
C LYS A 281 3.50 -13.63 -14.57
N THR A 282 3.15 -13.40 -13.31
CA THR A 282 2.02 -12.58 -12.88
C THR A 282 2.49 -11.27 -12.26
N TYR A 283 1.54 -10.42 -11.94
CA TYR A 283 1.78 -9.06 -11.51
C TYR A 283 0.66 -8.59 -10.58
N ASP A 284 1.07 -8.00 -9.47
CA ASP A 284 0.19 -7.26 -8.58
C ASP A 284 0.31 -5.76 -8.86
N PRO A 285 -0.70 -5.14 -9.50
CA PRO A 285 -0.67 -3.74 -9.89
C PRO A 285 -0.93 -2.77 -8.74
N ALA A 286 -1.14 -3.27 -7.53
CA ALA A 286 -1.51 -2.48 -6.37
C ALA A 286 -2.85 -1.72 -6.47
N LEU A 287 -3.74 -2.11 -7.40
CA LEU A 287 -5.09 -1.53 -7.51
C LEU A 287 -6.03 -2.32 -6.57
N ASP A 288 -6.61 -1.64 -5.59
CA ASP A 288 -7.58 -2.20 -4.66
C ASP A 288 -9.03 -1.82 -5.05
N ASP A 289 -10.01 -2.11 -4.20
CA ASP A 289 -11.40 -1.72 -4.39
C ASP A 289 -11.59 -0.20 -4.42
N ARG A 290 -10.83 0.53 -3.60
CA ARG A 290 -10.90 1.99 -3.47
C ARG A 290 -10.38 2.73 -4.70
N TYR A 291 -9.43 2.12 -5.41
CA TYR A 291 -8.96 2.60 -6.72
C TYR A 291 -10.13 2.85 -7.69
N PHE A 292 -11.02 1.85 -7.83
CA PHE A 292 -12.14 1.91 -8.76
C PHE A 292 -13.24 2.87 -8.30
N LEU A 293 -13.36 3.10 -7.00
CA LEU A 293 -14.42 3.93 -6.40
C LEU A 293 -14.02 5.40 -6.21
N GLY A 294 -12.81 5.78 -6.63
CA GLY A 294 -12.37 7.19 -6.66
C GLY A 294 -11.87 7.73 -5.32
N GLY A 295 -11.38 6.88 -4.40
CA GLY A 295 -10.62 7.32 -3.23
C GLY A 295 -10.91 6.58 -1.92
N TYR A 296 -10.24 7.02 -0.86
CA TYR A 296 -10.23 6.38 0.47
C TYR A 296 -11.39 6.77 1.40
N ASN A 297 -12.48 7.30 0.85
CA ASN A 297 -13.64 7.62 1.67
C ASN A 297 -14.25 6.34 2.24
N ILE A 298 -14.78 6.42 3.46
CA ILE A 298 -15.52 5.32 4.08
C ILE A 298 -16.71 5.01 3.16
N LEU A 299 -16.74 3.78 2.63
CA LEU A 299 -17.84 3.30 1.80
C LEU A 299 -19.11 3.22 2.65
N GLN A 300 -20.21 3.73 2.12
CA GLN A 300 -21.50 3.75 2.78
C GLN A 300 -22.45 2.78 2.08
N ARG A 301 -23.21 2.03 2.86
CA ARG A 301 -24.19 1.08 2.34
C ARG A 301 -25.36 1.83 1.70
N GLY A 302 -25.77 1.38 0.52
CA GLY A 302 -26.83 1.98 -0.30
C GLY A 302 -26.35 3.16 -1.16
N GLU A 303 -25.13 3.65 -0.94
CA GLU A 303 -24.57 4.71 -1.78
C GLU A 303 -24.14 4.16 -3.14
N ARG A 304 -24.24 5.04 -4.15
CA ARG A 304 -23.86 4.74 -5.53
C ARG A 304 -22.55 5.41 -5.85
N TYR A 305 -21.63 4.62 -6.37
CA TYR A 305 -20.30 5.07 -6.73
C TYR A 305 -20.09 4.90 -8.22
N ARG A 306 -19.56 5.94 -8.86
CA ARG A 306 -19.14 5.82 -10.25
C ARG A 306 -17.82 5.07 -10.31
N VAL A 307 -17.77 3.96 -11.02
CA VAL A 307 -16.55 3.17 -11.22
C VAL A 307 -15.65 3.89 -12.22
N GLN A 308 -14.37 4.01 -11.90
CA GLN A 308 -13.40 4.79 -12.67
C GLN A 308 -12.08 4.04 -12.84
N ASN A 309 -11.27 4.49 -13.80
CA ASN A 309 -9.89 4.06 -13.99
C ASN A 309 -8.98 5.31 -13.96
N PRO A 310 -8.78 5.93 -12.78
CA PRO A 310 -8.14 7.25 -12.69
C PRO A 310 -6.63 7.23 -12.99
N GLY A 311 -6.01 6.05 -13.00
CA GLY A 311 -4.57 5.87 -13.02
C GLY A 311 -3.91 6.06 -11.66
N CYS A 312 -2.67 5.59 -11.54
CA CYS A 312 -1.84 5.75 -10.36
C CYS A 312 -0.94 6.98 -10.54
N GLY A 313 -0.95 7.89 -9.56
CA GLY A 313 -0.10 9.08 -9.58
C GLY A 313 1.17 8.90 -8.74
N LEU A 314 2.34 9.08 -9.34
CA LEU A 314 3.60 9.25 -8.64
C LEU A 314 3.91 10.74 -8.47
N ARG A 315 4.01 11.19 -7.22
CA ARG A 315 4.46 12.57 -6.91
C ARG A 315 5.98 12.64 -7.03
N LEU A 316 6.46 13.51 -7.92
CA LEU A 316 7.88 13.80 -8.06
C LEU A 316 8.31 14.86 -7.04
N PRO A 317 9.60 14.90 -6.65
CA PRO A 317 10.13 16.00 -5.86
C PRO A 317 9.94 17.34 -6.60
N PRO A 318 9.97 18.47 -5.86
CA PRO A 318 9.95 19.79 -6.49
C PRO A 318 11.11 19.96 -7.48
N ASP A 319 10.85 20.58 -8.63
CA ASP A 319 11.88 21.00 -9.58
C ASP A 319 12.72 22.17 -9.03
N GLN A 320 13.68 22.66 -9.81
CA GLN A 320 14.53 23.81 -9.43
C GLN A 320 13.73 25.10 -9.13
N MET A 321 12.48 25.20 -9.60
CA MET A 321 11.55 26.30 -9.32
C MET A 321 10.61 26.00 -8.16
N GLY A 322 10.77 24.87 -7.46
CA GLY A 322 9.91 24.43 -6.37
C GLY A 322 8.57 23.85 -6.81
N ARG A 323 8.36 23.60 -8.11
CA ARG A 323 7.10 23.05 -8.63
C ARG A 323 7.10 21.53 -8.49
N ARG A 324 6.03 20.97 -7.91
CA ARG A 324 5.85 19.51 -7.81
C ARG A 324 5.17 18.99 -9.07
N GLY A 325 5.82 18.05 -9.74
CA GLY A 325 5.23 17.29 -10.83
C GLY A 325 4.49 16.05 -10.31
N THR A 326 3.48 15.61 -11.06
CA THR A 326 2.88 14.28 -10.89
C THR A 326 2.97 13.56 -12.23
N VAL A 327 3.40 12.31 -12.19
CA VAL A 327 3.36 11.42 -13.34
C VAL A 327 2.25 10.40 -13.10
N THR A 328 1.37 10.21 -14.08
CA THR A 328 0.25 9.29 -13.96
C THR A 328 0.44 8.11 -14.90
N ALA A 329 0.34 6.90 -14.36
CA ALA A 329 0.30 5.66 -15.13
C ALA A 329 -1.13 5.10 -15.09
N VAL A 330 -1.81 5.04 -16.24
CA VAL A 330 -3.16 4.48 -16.35
C VAL A 330 -3.06 3.03 -16.81
N PRO A 331 -3.51 2.04 -16.03
CA PRO A 331 -3.50 0.65 -16.43
C PRO A 331 -4.52 0.43 -17.57
N PRO A 332 -4.12 -0.16 -18.70
CA PRO A 332 -5.06 -0.58 -19.72
C PRO A 332 -5.82 -1.81 -19.21
N LEU A 333 -7.14 -1.71 -19.16
CA LEU A 333 -8.04 -2.74 -18.62
C LEU A 333 -8.82 -3.37 -19.77
N VAL A 334 -8.86 -4.71 -19.80
CA VAL A 334 -9.72 -5.46 -20.73
C VAL A 334 -11.19 -5.22 -20.39
N ARG A 335 -11.54 -5.37 -19.12
CA ARG A 335 -12.88 -5.18 -18.54
C ARG A 335 -12.78 -5.11 -17.02
N VAL A 336 -13.75 -4.48 -16.37
CA VAL A 336 -13.97 -4.55 -14.92
C VAL A 336 -15.40 -5.04 -14.68
N ASP A 337 -15.56 -6.10 -13.89
CA ASP A 337 -16.87 -6.61 -13.47
C ASP A 337 -17.04 -6.38 -11.96
N TYR A 338 -18.28 -6.23 -11.52
CA TYR A 338 -18.70 -6.01 -10.14
C TYR A 338 -19.67 -7.11 -9.70
N PHE A 339 -19.38 -7.72 -8.54
CA PHE A 339 -20.19 -8.76 -7.92
C PHE A 339 -20.54 -8.32 -6.50
N CYS A 340 -21.84 -8.25 -6.18
CA CYS A 340 -22.33 -7.95 -4.85
C CYS A 340 -22.66 -9.25 -4.10
N PHE A 341 -22.28 -9.33 -2.83
CA PHE A 341 -22.53 -10.47 -1.94
C PHE A 341 -23.24 -10.00 -0.67
N GLY A 342 -24.37 -10.64 -0.36
CA GLY A 342 -25.21 -10.28 0.78
C GLY A 342 -26.29 -9.24 0.44
N HIS A 343 -27.20 -9.04 1.41
CA HIS A 343 -28.32 -8.10 1.33
C HIS A 343 -28.31 -7.10 2.47
#